data_AF-A0A2N1RM04-F1
#
_entry.id   AF-A0A2N1RM04-F1
#
_cell.length_a   1.000
_cell.length_b   1.000
_cell.length_c   1.000
_cell.angle_alpha   90.00
_cell.angle_beta   90.00
_cell.angle_gamma   90.00
#
_symmetry.space_group_name_H-M   'P 1'
#
loop_
_entity.id
_entity.type
_entity.pdbx_description
1 polymer ?
#
loop_
_entity_poly.entity_id
_entity_poly.type
_entity_poly.pdbx_seq_one_letter_code
_entity_poly.pdbx_strand_id
1 'polypeptide(L)'
;AIAQRSRFCTMGSIRDIILAKDFHLVSGVLALVVFATIFNLIYGQFKPGFQAQPIAHTVHLWNFMGMVLSGLAFALAGGCPGRQLILSGEGDSDAAVFVMGMIVGAGISHNFLLASSPAGPGAFGPAAVIIGIIFCLIIGFTMREKVN
;
A
#
# COMPACT_ATOMS: atom_id res chain seq x y z
N ALA A 1 -14.58 -9.54 -10.65
CA ALA A 1 -14.32 -10.22 -11.95
C ALA A 1 -13.19 -9.58 -12.76
N ILE A 2 -13.20 -8.26 -13.02
CA ILE A 2 -12.17 -7.63 -13.89
C ILE A 2 -10.77 -7.68 -13.24
N ALA A 3 -10.66 -7.24 -11.98
CA ALA A 3 -9.38 -7.24 -11.25
C ALA A 3 -8.78 -8.64 -11.03
N GLN A 4 -9.66 -9.65 -10.92
CA GLN A 4 -9.31 -11.06 -10.81
C GLN A 4 -8.68 -11.57 -12.11
N ARG A 5 -9.35 -11.34 -13.26
CA ARG A 5 -8.86 -11.75 -14.58
C ARG A 5 -7.59 -11.04 -15.00
N SER A 6 -7.43 -9.75 -14.67
CA SER A 6 -6.24 -8.99 -15.02
C SER A 6 -5.05 -9.23 -14.08
N ARG A 7 -5.24 -9.97 -12.97
CA ARG A 7 -4.22 -10.19 -11.93
C ARG A 7 -3.54 -8.89 -11.48
N PHE A 8 -4.34 -7.84 -11.31
CA PHE A 8 -3.83 -6.48 -11.07
C PHE A 8 -2.97 -6.44 -9.79
N CYS A 9 -1.68 -6.13 -9.96
CA CYS A 9 -0.73 -5.99 -8.86
C CYS A 9 0.29 -4.88 -9.17
N THR A 10 0.23 -3.78 -8.42
CA THR A 10 1.16 -2.64 -8.55
C THR A 10 2.60 -3.00 -8.20
N MET A 11 2.80 -3.93 -7.26
CA MET A 11 4.13 -4.42 -6.93
C MET A 11 4.67 -5.36 -8.04
N GLY A 12 3.81 -6.23 -8.55
CA GLY A 12 4.12 -7.15 -9.65
C GLY A 12 4.46 -6.40 -10.93
N SER A 13 3.77 -5.31 -11.25
CA SER A 13 4.07 -4.52 -12.45
C SER A 13 5.49 -3.97 -12.48
N ILE A 14 6.01 -3.49 -11.34
CA ILE A 14 7.38 -2.98 -11.27
C ILE A 14 8.40 -4.11 -11.37
N ARG A 15 8.15 -5.23 -10.68
CA ARG A 15 9.01 -6.42 -10.74
C ARG A 15 9.10 -6.97 -12.18
N ASP A 16 7.98 -7.07 -12.86
CA ASP A 16 7.88 -7.71 -14.17
C ASP A 16 8.52 -6.84 -15.27
N ILE A 17 8.49 -5.50 -15.15
CA ILE A 17 9.30 -4.61 -16.01
C ILE A 17 10.79 -4.91 -15.83
N ILE A 18 11.27 -4.96 -14.57
CA ILE A 18 12.69 -5.02 -14.27
C ILE A 18 13.28 -6.39 -14.63
N LEU A 19 12.57 -7.47 -14.30
CA LEU A 19 13.09 -8.84 -14.46
C LEU A 19 12.71 -9.47 -15.80
N ALA A 20 11.45 -9.32 -16.24
CA ALA A 20 10.91 -10.02 -17.41
C ALA A 20 10.72 -9.10 -18.63
N LYS A 21 10.87 -7.78 -18.47
CA LYS A 21 10.55 -6.76 -19.47
C LYS A 21 9.11 -6.88 -20.00
N ASP A 22 8.18 -7.33 -19.15
CA ASP A 22 6.76 -7.42 -19.47
C ASP A 22 6.02 -6.16 -19.03
N PHE A 23 5.35 -5.50 -19.98
CA PHE A 23 4.62 -4.24 -19.78
C PHE A 23 3.10 -4.45 -19.61
N HIS A 24 2.61 -5.69 -19.61
CA HIS A 24 1.19 -5.99 -19.52
C HIS A 24 0.56 -5.46 -18.22
N LEU A 25 1.11 -5.80 -17.05
CA LEU A 25 0.57 -5.34 -15.76
C LEU A 25 0.68 -3.81 -15.58
N VAL A 26 1.71 -3.19 -16.16
CA VAL A 26 1.93 -1.75 -16.13
C VAL A 26 0.85 -1.00 -16.87
N SER A 27 0.40 -1.54 -18.01
CA SER A 27 -0.71 -0.96 -18.76
C SER A 27 -1.98 -0.83 -17.90
N GLY A 28 -2.22 -1.80 -17.00
CA GLY A 28 -3.31 -1.74 -16.03
C GLY A 28 -3.13 -0.63 -15.00
N VAL A 29 -1.91 -0.46 -14.46
CA VAL A 29 -1.61 0.62 -13.50
C VAL A 29 -1.75 1.99 -14.16
N LEU A 30 -1.26 2.12 -15.40
CA LEU A 30 -1.38 3.34 -16.18
C LEU A 30 -2.85 3.67 -16.48
N ALA A 31 -3.65 2.67 -16.85
CA ALA A 31 -5.08 2.85 -17.04
C ALA A 31 -5.76 3.36 -15.76
N LEU A 32 -5.43 2.78 -14.60
CA LEU A 32 -5.96 3.26 -13.32
C LEU A 32 -5.62 4.73 -13.07
N VAL A 33 -4.38 5.15 -13.30
CA VAL A 33 -3.95 6.54 -13.13
C VAL A 33 -4.67 7.49 -14.09
N VAL A 34 -4.77 7.11 -15.37
CA VAL A 34 -5.41 7.93 -16.40
C VAL A 34 -6.90 8.10 -16.10
N PHE A 35 -7.62 7.00 -15.88
CA PHE A 35 -9.06 7.07 -15.59
C PHE A 35 -9.33 7.77 -14.26
N ALA A 36 -8.56 7.49 -13.20
CA ALA A 36 -8.71 8.21 -11.93
C ALA A 36 -8.53 9.71 -12.13
N THR A 37 -7.56 10.14 -12.93
CA THR A 37 -7.33 11.57 -13.23
C THR A 37 -8.52 12.17 -13.99
N ILE A 38 -9.01 11.48 -15.03
CA ILE A 38 -10.18 11.92 -15.82
C ILE A 38 -11.41 12.06 -14.94
N PHE A 39 -11.72 11.06 -14.10
CA PHE A 39 -12.86 11.15 -13.19
C PHE A 39 -12.69 12.27 -12.17
N ASN A 40 -11.50 12.45 -11.60
CA ASN A 40 -11.25 13.58 -10.69
C ASN A 40 -11.43 14.94 -11.37
N LEU A 41 -11.10 15.06 -12.66
CA LEU A 41 -11.36 16.28 -13.44
C LEU A 41 -12.86 16.48 -13.68
N ILE A 42 -13.59 15.43 -14.06
CA ILE A 42 -15.04 15.48 -14.28
C ILE A 42 -15.78 15.89 -13.00
N TYR A 43 -15.38 15.34 -11.85
CA TYR A 43 -15.98 15.67 -10.54
C TYR A 43 -15.42 16.96 -9.91
N GLY A 44 -14.53 17.68 -10.58
CA GLY A 44 -13.91 18.89 -10.05
C GLY A 44 -13.09 18.67 -8.77
N GLN A 45 -12.71 17.43 -8.46
CA GLN A 45 -11.90 17.05 -7.29
C GLN A 45 -10.40 17.09 -7.58
N PHE A 46 -10.00 17.34 -8.83
CA PHE A 46 -8.60 17.44 -9.21
C PHE A 46 -7.95 18.69 -8.63
N LYS A 47 -7.15 18.51 -7.58
CA LYS A 47 -6.32 19.56 -6.97
C LYS A 47 -4.84 19.23 -7.20
N PRO A 48 -4.18 19.86 -8.18
CA PRO A 48 -2.75 19.67 -8.37
C PRO A 48 -1.98 20.29 -7.19
N GLY A 49 -1.18 19.49 -6.49
CA GLY A 49 -0.34 19.94 -5.38
C GLY A 49 -0.27 18.94 -4.22
N PHE A 50 0.57 19.23 -3.24
CA PHE A 50 0.76 18.40 -2.04
C PHE A 50 -0.03 18.90 -0.81
N GLN A 51 -0.68 20.08 -0.93
CA GLN A 51 -1.45 20.68 0.16
C GLN A 51 -2.93 20.32 0.01
N ALA A 52 -3.61 20.16 1.15
CA ALA A 52 -5.04 19.84 1.23
C ALA A 52 -5.47 18.56 0.48
N GLN A 53 -4.56 17.58 0.36
CA GLN A 53 -4.88 16.26 -0.15
C GLN A 53 -5.63 15.45 0.93
N PRO A 54 -6.62 14.62 0.55
CA PRO A 54 -7.27 13.74 1.50
C PRO A 54 -6.26 12.76 2.08
N ILE A 55 -6.27 12.58 3.41
CA ILE A 55 -5.47 11.60 4.18
C ILE A 55 -3.96 11.91 4.24
N ALA A 56 -3.39 12.65 3.29
CA ALA A 56 -1.99 13.07 3.31
C ALA A 56 -1.80 14.41 4.04
N HIS A 57 -0.78 14.50 4.89
CA HIS A 57 -0.38 15.75 5.54
C HIS A 57 0.75 16.45 4.75
N THR A 58 1.09 17.68 5.11
CA THR A 58 2.18 18.42 4.44
C THR A 58 3.58 18.04 4.92
N VAL A 59 3.71 17.28 6.02
CA VAL A 59 5.01 16.84 6.53
C VAL A 59 5.56 15.70 5.65
N HIS A 60 6.34 16.06 4.64
CA HIS A 60 6.83 15.13 3.61
C HIS A 60 7.59 13.92 4.19
N LEU A 61 8.36 14.13 5.27
CA LEU A 61 9.14 13.06 5.91
C LEU A 61 8.26 11.90 6.38
N TRP A 62 7.22 12.18 7.16
CA TRP A 62 6.36 11.14 7.72
C TRP A 62 5.44 10.50 6.68
N ASN A 63 5.05 11.23 5.63
CA ASN A 63 4.35 10.64 4.49
C ASN A 63 5.23 9.63 3.77
N PHE A 64 6.47 10.02 3.50
CA PHE A 64 7.43 9.16 2.82
C PHE A 64 7.74 7.93 3.68
N MET A 65 8.06 8.11 4.95
CA MET A 65 8.36 6.99 5.86
C MET A 65 7.16 6.07 6.08
N GLY A 66 5.93 6.60 6.12
CA GLY A 66 4.71 5.79 6.18
C GLY A 66 4.52 4.91 4.93
N MET A 67 4.81 5.46 3.75
CA MET A 67 4.76 4.69 2.50
C MET A 67 5.91 3.68 2.40
N VAL A 68 7.11 3.99 2.93
CA VAL A 68 8.23 3.04 3.04
C VAL A 68 7.84 1.86 3.93
N LEU A 69 7.27 2.12 5.11
CA LEU A 69 6.77 1.06 5.99
C LEU A 69 5.71 0.19 5.30
N SER A 70 4.73 0.82 4.65
CA SER A 70 3.68 0.12 3.92
C SER A 70 4.26 -0.77 2.82
N GLY A 71 5.18 -0.24 2.02
CA GLY A 71 5.87 -0.99 0.97
C GLY A 71 6.66 -2.18 1.50
N LEU A 72 7.37 -2.01 2.62
CA LEU A 72 8.13 -3.08 3.26
C LEU A 72 7.20 -4.18 3.80
N ALA A 73 6.11 -3.81 4.46
CA ALA A 73 5.12 -4.76 4.96
C ALA A 73 4.46 -5.56 3.83
N PHE A 74 4.08 -4.90 2.73
CA PHE A 74 3.49 -5.55 1.55
C PHE A 74 4.48 -6.45 0.81
N ALA A 75 5.76 -6.09 0.80
CA ALA A 75 6.81 -6.94 0.24
C ALA A 75 6.97 -8.24 1.06
N LEU A 76 6.98 -8.14 2.39
CA LEU A 76 7.05 -9.29 3.28
C LEU A 76 5.78 -10.16 3.21
N ALA A 77 4.61 -9.55 3.05
CA ALA A 77 3.34 -10.27 2.91
C ALA A 77 3.10 -10.86 1.51
N GLY A 78 4.01 -10.68 0.55
CA GLY A 78 3.89 -11.28 -0.78
C GLY A 78 2.86 -10.63 -1.72
N GLY A 79 2.47 -9.38 -1.49
CA GLY A 79 1.55 -8.69 -2.41
C GLY A 79 1.05 -7.33 -1.93
N CYS A 80 0.52 -6.55 -2.88
CA CYS A 80 -0.17 -5.30 -2.57
C CYS A 80 -1.57 -5.55 -1.99
N PRO A 81 -2.15 -4.61 -1.23
CA PRO A 81 -3.44 -4.81 -0.55
C PRO A 81 -4.57 -5.19 -1.51
N GLY A 82 -4.59 -4.61 -2.73
CA GLY A 82 -5.57 -4.96 -3.74
C GLY A 82 -5.48 -6.42 -4.21
N ARG A 83 -4.27 -6.96 -4.38
CA ARG A 83 -4.06 -8.37 -4.75
C ARG A 83 -4.58 -9.29 -3.64
N GLN A 84 -4.28 -8.98 -2.39
CA GLN A 84 -4.69 -9.81 -1.25
C GLN A 84 -6.21 -9.83 -1.08
N LEU A 85 -6.89 -8.71 -1.31
CA LEU A 85 -8.36 -8.66 -1.34
C LEU A 85 -8.94 -9.56 -2.45
N ILE A 86 -8.33 -9.57 -3.63
CA ILE A 86 -8.79 -10.40 -4.75
C ILE A 86 -8.59 -11.88 -4.44
N LEU A 87 -7.40 -12.26 -3.96
CA LEU A 87 -7.07 -13.66 -3.58
C LEU A 87 -7.98 -14.19 -2.48
N SER A 88 -8.31 -13.37 -1.48
CA SER A 88 -9.28 -13.78 -0.45
C SER A 88 -10.65 -14.13 -1.04
N GLY A 89 -11.03 -13.49 -2.15
CA GLY A 89 -12.26 -13.80 -2.89
C GLY A 89 -12.16 -15.00 -3.82
N GLU A 90 -10.94 -15.45 -4.15
CA GLU A 90 -10.68 -16.70 -4.88
C GLU A 90 -10.62 -17.93 -3.96
N GLY A 91 -10.65 -17.73 -2.64
CA GLY A 91 -10.59 -18.81 -1.64
C GLY A 91 -9.22 -19.00 -0.99
N ASP A 92 -8.29 -18.06 -1.16
CA ASP A 92 -6.98 -18.09 -0.50
C ASP A 92 -7.12 -17.65 0.97
N SER A 93 -6.91 -18.60 1.89
CA SER A 93 -7.01 -18.36 3.33
C SER A 93 -5.89 -17.48 3.88
N ASP A 94 -4.69 -17.55 3.31
CA ASP A 94 -3.55 -16.76 3.76
C ASP A 94 -3.77 -15.28 3.42
N ALA A 95 -4.29 -15.02 2.22
CA ALA A 95 -4.73 -13.70 1.81
C ALA A 95 -5.88 -13.17 2.68
N ALA A 96 -6.83 -14.04 3.07
CA ALA A 96 -7.92 -13.65 3.96
C ALA A 96 -7.43 -13.22 5.35
N VAL A 97 -6.46 -13.94 5.93
CA VAL A 97 -5.83 -13.55 7.21
C VAL A 97 -5.13 -12.18 7.08
N PHE A 98 -4.43 -11.94 5.98
CA PHE A 98 -3.81 -10.65 5.71
C PHE A 98 -4.84 -9.51 5.64
N VAL A 99 -5.94 -9.72 4.91
CA VAL A 99 -7.03 -8.73 4.79
C VAL A 99 -7.66 -8.43 6.17
N MET A 100 -7.93 -9.46 6.97
CA MET A 100 -8.44 -9.28 8.33
C MET A 100 -7.45 -8.51 9.20
N GLY A 101 -6.16 -8.82 9.11
CA GLY A 101 -5.09 -8.09 9.80
C GLY A 101 -5.06 -6.61 9.41
N MET A 102 -5.20 -6.28 8.12
CA MET A 102 -5.29 -4.89 7.65
C MET A 102 -6.51 -4.17 8.21
N ILE A 103 -7.68 -4.81 8.24
CA ILE A 103 -8.92 -4.20 8.77
C ILE A 103 -8.79 -3.93 10.26
N VAL A 104 -8.33 -4.91 11.03
CA VAL A 104 -8.09 -4.76 12.48
C VAL A 104 -7.04 -3.69 12.76
N GLY A 105 -5.93 -3.70 12.00
CA GLY A 105 -4.88 -2.70 12.11
C GLY A 105 -5.36 -1.29 11.78
N ALA A 106 -6.21 -1.13 10.75
CA ALA A 106 -6.85 0.14 10.43
C ALA A 106 -7.77 0.60 11.58
N GLY A 107 -8.58 -0.30 12.13
CA GLY A 107 -9.42 -0.04 13.30
C GLY A 107 -8.60 0.50 14.49
N ILE A 108 -7.51 -0.19 14.85
CA ILE A 108 -6.61 0.27 15.92
C ILE A 108 -6.00 1.63 15.57
N SER A 109 -5.53 1.80 14.34
CA SER A 109 -4.86 3.04 13.93
C SER A 109 -5.76 4.27 14.03
N HIS A 110 -7.02 4.14 13.65
CA HIS A 110 -8.00 5.22 13.70
C HIS A 110 -8.53 5.49 15.12
N ASN A 111 -8.55 4.51 16.03
CA ASN A 111 -9.03 4.69 17.39
C ASN A 111 -7.96 5.20 18.38
N PHE A 112 -6.68 4.87 18.17
CA PHE A 112 -5.58 5.21 19.08
C PHE A 112 -4.73 6.41 18.63
N LEU A 113 -5.26 7.30 17.77
CA LEU A 113 -4.57 8.50 17.25
C LEU A 113 -3.22 8.21 16.55
N LEU A 114 -3.10 7.02 15.95
CA LEU A 114 -1.93 6.62 15.16
C LEU A 114 -2.11 7.05 13.70
N ALA A 115 -3.36 7.10 13.22
CA ALA A 115 -3.71 7.56 11.89
C ALA A 115 -3.47 9.07 11.75
N SER A 116 -2.76 9.45 10.69
CA SER A 116 -2.56 10.86 10.35
C SER A 116 -3.77 11.44 9.61
N SER A 117 -3.86 12.77 9.61
CA SER A 117 -4.90 13.51 8.90
C SER A 117 -4.30 14.67 8.10
N PRO A 118 -5.08 15.36 7.24
CA PRO A 118 -4.58 16.55 6.54
C PRO A 118 -4.09 17.66 7.49
N ALA A 119 -4.54 17.68 8.75
CA ALA A 119 -4.11 18.63 9.77
C ALA A 119 -2.69 18.35 10.31
N GLY A 120 -2.14 17.16 10.06
CA GLY A 120 -0.81 16.78 10.53
C GLY A 120 -0.70 15.29 10.91
N PRO A 121 0.52 14.84 11.23
CA PRO A 121 0.72 13.50 11.77
C PRO A 121 -0.03 13.33 13.10
N GLY A 122 -0.62 12.15 13.31
CA GLY A 122 -1.21 11.82 14.61
C GLY A 122 -0.17 11.89 15.74
N ALA A 123 -0.60 12.15 16.97
CA ALA A 123 0.31 12.34 18.11
C ALA A 123 1.31 11.16 18.27
N PHE A 124 0.84 9.94 18.00
CA PHE A 124 1.66 8.73 18.05
C PHE A 124 2.05 8.17 16.67
N GLY A 125 1.66 8.83 15.58
CA GLY A 125 1.92 8.38 14.20
C GLY A 125 3.41 8.20 13.90
N PRO A 126 4.28 9.20 14.16
CA PRO A 126 5.73 9.09 14.00
C PRO A 126 6.35 7.89 14.72
N ALA A 127 5.96 7.68 15.99
CA ALA A 127 6.46 6.58 16.80
C ALA A 127 6.01 5.22 16.22
N ALA A 128 4.76 5.11 15.78
CA ALA A 128 4.21 3.91 15.15
C ALA A 128 4.96 3.55 13.86
N VAL A 129 5.30 4.54 13.03
CA VAL A 129 6.07 4.31 11.80
C VAL A 129 7.47 3.78 12.11
N ILE A 130 8.18 4.38 13.09
CA ILE A 130 9.51 3.90 13.48
C ILE A 130 9.45 2.47 14.01
N ILE A 131 8.53 2.19 14.94
CA ILE A 131 8.37 0.86 15.53
C ILE A 131 8.03 -0.17 14.45
N GLY A 132 7.13 0.17 13.53
CA GLY A 132 6.76 -0.69 12.40
C GLY A 132 7.95 -0.99 11.49
N ILE A 133 8.78 0.00 11.16
CA ILE A 133 9.97 -0.20 10.31
C ILE A 133 10.94 -1.16 11.01
N ILE A 134 11.22 -0.94 12.30
CA ILE A 134 12.10 -1.81 13.08
C ILE A 134 11.55 -3.24 13.09
N PHE A 135 10.26 -3.41 13.35
CA PHE A 135 9.60 -4.71 13.35
C PHE A 135 9.70 -5.44 12.00
N CYS A 136 9.38 -4.74 10.90
CA CYS A 136 9.50 -5.32 9.56
C CYS A 136 10.94 -5.68 9.20
N LEU A 137 11.93 -4.86 9.58
CA LEU A 137 13.34 -5.19 9.36
C LEU A 137 13.77 -6.43 10.16
N ILE A 138 13.37 -6.53 11.43
CA ILE A 138 13.67 -7.71 12.26
C ILE A 138 13.11 -8.97 11.61
N ILE A 139 11.85 -8.96 11.17
CA ILE A 139 11.24 -10.11 10.47
C ILE A 139 12.01 -10.43 9.20
N GLY A 140 12.26 -9.42 8.35
CA GLY A 140 12.93 -9.62 7.07
C GLY A 140 14.34 -10.21 7.20
N PHE A 141 15.11 -9.78 8.21
CA PHE A 141 16.45 -10.33 8.45
C PHE A 141 16.43 -11.69 9.15
N THR A 142 15.49 -11.93 10.06
CA THR A 142 15.43 -13.19 10.83
C THR A 142 14.88 -14.35 10.01
N MET A 143 13.92 -14.09 9.13
CA MET A 143 13.27 -15.10 8.28
C MET A 143 13.97 -15.32 6.94
N ARG A 144 15.17 -14.75 6.75
CA ARG A 144 15.92 -14.91 5.51
C ARG A 144 16.42 -16.34 5.40
N GLU A 145 15.98 -17.05 4.37
CA GLU A 145 16.52 -18.38 4.05
C GLU A 145 18.02 -18.29 3.80
N LYS A 146 18.77 -19.23 4.38
CA LYS A 146 20.21 -19.36 4.13
C LYS A 146 20.38 -19.86 2.71
N VAL A 147 21.07 -19.07 1.89
CA VAL A 147 21.50 -19.49 0.55
C VAL A 147 22.64 -20.49 0.76
N ASN A 148 22.30 -21.77 0.88
CA ASN A 148 23.22 -22.90 0.82
C ASN A 148 22.89 -23.75 -0.39
#